data_AF-J4GHS3-F1
#
_entry.id   AF-J4GHS3-F1
#
_cell.length_a   1.000
_cell.length_b   1.000
_cell.length_c   1.000
_cell.angle_alpha   90.00
_cell.angle_beta   90.00
_cell.angle_gamma   90.00
#
_symmetry.space_group_name_H-M   'P 1'
#
loop_
_entity.id
_entity.type
_entity.pdbx_description
1 polymer ?
#
loop_
_entity_poly.entity_id
_entity_poly.type
_entity_poly.pdbx_seq_one_letter_code
_entity_poly.pdbx_strand_id
1 'polypeptide(L)'
;MNELSIFFKFRAAVFNFSHQPNVVLITFISLVFTTLLCVELFVRWDASDSSQRKLVLVLVLINSCTSVVLPALFIVPFKSWLDGVQVFSLFLFQLGTAVIFTLWSPTFLCPGQATTTTCRQINVSILVGSWVTPTLLLVYAVGWAVLLFRNWRHAGVLTLPEKRQSELPMMSPPPDPESRMGSLSIPSGIFDGAAPPLPPQSSTGLFTSNSPKHKSSSEEDRSTTRSSARLSKPIPKWFY
;
A
#
# COMPACT_ATOMS: atom_id res chain seq x y z
N MET A 1 6.03 7.94 -13.94
CA MET A 1 4.62 8.36 -13.72
C MET A 1 3.62 7.31 -14.17
N ASN A 2 3.80 6.65 -15.32
CA ASN A 2 2.83 5.67 -15.86
C ASN A 2 2.51 4.51 -14.88
N GLU A 3 3.51 3.97 -14.17
CA GLU A 3 3.34 2.96 -13.11
C GLU A 3 2.24 3.31 -12.10
N LEU A 4 2.20 4.56 -11.64
CA LEU A 4 1.22 5.07 -10.67
C LEU A 4 -0.21 5.08 -11.24
N SER A 5 -0.36 5.35 -12.54
CA SER A 5 -1.66 5.33 -13.23
C SER A 5 -2.16 3.89 -13.44
N ILE A 6 -1.28 2.96 -13.78
CA ILE A 6 -1.59 1.53 -13.90
C ILE A 6 -2.00 0.97 -12.53
N PHE A 7 -1.26 1.32 -11.47
CA PHE A 7 -1.59 0.90 -10.10
C PHE A 7 -2.94 1.46 -9.63
N PHE A 8 -3.27 2.71 -9.96
CA PHE A 8 -4.59 3.31 -9.67
C PHE A 8 -5.72 2.66 -10.47
N LYS A 9 -5.54 2.40 -11.76
CA LYS A 9 -6.55 1.72 -12.60
C LYS A 9 -6.76 0.27 -12.18
N PHE A 10 -5.69 -0.46 -11.85
CA PHE A 10 -5.78 -1.82 -11.34
C PHE A 10 -6.46 -1.85 -9.97
N ARG A 11 -6.15 -0.89 -9.07
CA ARG A 11 -6.90 -0.71 -7.82
C ARG A 11 -8.37 -0.41 -8.07
N ALA A 12 -8.70 0.52 -8.96
CA ALA A 12 -10.08 0.83 -9.29
C ALA A 12 -10.82 -0.38 -9.88
N ALA A 13 -10.16 -1.22 -10.68
CA ALA A 13 -10.74 -2.45 -11.21
C ALA A 13 -10.94 -3.52 -10.12
N VAL A 14 -9.93 -3.78 -9.27
CA VAL A 14 -10.04 -4.74 -8.15
C VAL A 14 -11.06 -4.28 -7.10
N PHE A 15 -11.12 -2.97 -6.81
CA PHE A 15 -12.17 -2.40 -5.97
C PHE A 15 -13.54 -2.57 -6.64
N ASN A 16 -13.78 -2.10 -7.86
CA ASN A 16 -15.11 -2.22 -8.50
C ASN A 16 -15.55 -3.67 -8.76
N PHE A 17 -14.63 -4.61 -9.02
CA PHE A 17 -14.96 -6.00 -9.28
C PHE A 17 -15.18 -6.84 -8.01
N SER A 18 -14.75 -6.33 -6.83
CA SER A 18 -14.92 -6.99 -5.53
C SER A 18 -15.83 -6.20 -4.56
N HIS A 19 -16.15 -4.94 -4.86
CA HIS A 19 -17.12 -4.14 -4.12
C HIS A 19 -18.54 -4.59 -4.44
N GLN A 20 -19.21 -5.10 -3.41
CA GLN A 20 -20.44 -4.53 -2.86
C GLN A 20 -20.87 -5.35 -1.63
N PRO A 21 -21.08 -6.68 -1.72
CA PRO A 21 -21.54 -7.45 -0.56
C PRO A 21 -20.42 -7.77 0.44
N ASN A 22 -19.24 -8.25 -0.01
CA ASN A 22 -18.29 -8.92 0.88
C ASN A 22 -17.63 -8.00 1.92
N VAL A 23 -17.20 -6.79 1.53
CA VAL A 23 -16.57 -5.83 2.46
C VAL A 23 -17.59 -5.30 3.46
N VAL A 24 -18.83 -5.06 3.02
CA VAL A 24 -19.94 -4.65 3.90
C VAL A 24 -20.29 -5.78 4.87
N LEU A 25 -20.35 -7.04 4.41
CA LEU A 25 -20.53 -8.23 5.25
C LEU A 25 -19.42 -8.37 6.29
N ILE A 26 -18.15 -8.27 5.90
CA ILE A 26 -17.01 -8.36 6.82
C ILE A 26 -17.09 -7.26 7.90
N THR A 27 -17.37 -6.02 7.49
CA THR A 27 -17.49 -4.88 8.40
C THR A 27 -18.68 -5.04 9.34
N PHE A 28 -19.84 -5.48 8.82
CA PHE A 28 -21.05 -5.74 9.59
C PHE A 28 -20.85 -6.88 10.59
N ILE A 29 -20.26 -8.01 10.17
CA ILE A 29 -19.90 -9.13 11.05
C ILE A 29 -18.95 -8.66 12.14
N SER A 30 -17.89 -7.90 11.80
CA SER A 30 -16.95 -7.35 12.79
C SER A 30 -17.63 -6.42 13.80
N LEU A 31 -18.60 -5.60 13.35
CA LEU A 31 -19.34 -4.67 14.20
C LEU A 31 -20.27 -5.44 15.14
N VAL A 32 -21.08 -6.37 14.61
CA VAL A 32 -21.93 -7.27 15.40
C VAL A 32 -21.10 -8.08 16.40
N PHE A 33 -19.93 -8.57 15.99
CA PHE A 33 -19.05 -9.31 16.89
C PHE A 33 -18.51 -8.44 18.02
N THR A 34 -18.13 -7.20 17.70
CA THR A 34 -17.67 -6.22 18.69
C THR A 34 -18.78 -5.84 19.67
N THR A 35 -20.03 -5.66 19.21
CA THR A 35 -21.15 -5.36 20.11
C THR A 35 -21.50 -6.55 21.02
N LEU A 36 -21.44 -7.78 20.52
CA LEU A 36 -21.61 -8.99 21.35
C LEU A 36 -20.54 -9.09 22.44
N LEU A 37 -19.26 -8.87 22.11
CA LEU A 37 -18.17 -8.83 23.11
C LEU A 37 -18.37 -7.72 24.15
N CYS A 38 -18.85 -6.53 23.74
CA CYS A 38 -19.17 -5.46 24.69
C CYS A 38 -20.33 -5.86 25.62
N VAL A 39 -21.39 -6.50 25.10
CA VAL A 39 -22.52 -6.97 25.92
C VAL A 39 -22.08 -8.07 26.89
N GLU A 40 -21.30 -9.06 26.44
CA GLU A 40 -20.74 -10.10 27.34
C GLU A 40 -19.84 -9.48 28.43
N LEU A 41 -19.03 -8.46 28.11
CA LEU A 41 -18.24 -7.71 29.10
C LEU A 41 -19.14 -7.07 30.16
N PHE A 42 -20.19 -6.35 29.75
CA PHE A 42 -21.08 -5.65 30.69
C PHE A 42 -21.83 -6.64 31.60
N VAL A 43 -22.39 -7.72 31.04
CA VAL A 43 -23.10 -8.75 31.82
C VAL A 43 -22.19 -9.42 32.85
N ARG A 44 -20.89 -9.55 32.55
CA ARG A 44 -19.93 -10.25 33.43
C ARG A 44 -19.06 -9.31 34.26
N TRP A 45 -19.29 -8.00 34.20
CA TRP A 45 -18.43 -7.00 34.85
C TRP A 45 -18.35 -7.21 36.37
N ASP A 46 -19.49 -7.39 37.04
CA ASP A 46 -19.55 -7.45 38.50
C ASP A 46 -19.06 -8.77 39.09
N ALA A 47 -19.23 -9.88 38.36
CA ALA A 47 -18.83 -11.23 38.79
C ALA A 47 -17.36 -11.59 38.50
N SER A 48 -16.60 -10.68 37.88
CA SER A 48 -15.23 -10.90 37.38
C SER A 48 -14.16 -10.39 38.34
N ASP A 49 -13.04 -11.10 38.46
CA ASP A 49 -11.89 -10.66 39.27
C ASP A 49 -11.21 -9.40 38.68
N SER A 50 -10.58 -8.58 39.52
CA SER A 50 -9.93 -7.32 39.09
C SER A 50 -8.86 -7.53 38.00
N SER A 51 -8.13 -8.65 38.03
CA SER A 51 -7.19 -9.06 36.98
C SER A 51 -7.89 -9.40 35.66
N GLN A 52 -8.98 -10.17 35.74
CA GLN A 52 -9.78 -10.57 34.58
C GLN A 52 -10.48 -9.35 33.95
N ARG A 53 -11.04 -8.43 34.74
CA ARG A 53 -11.61 -7.15 34.24
C ARG A 53 -10.60 -6.38 33.40
N LYS A 54 -9.35 -6.21 33.87
CA LYS A 54 -8.29 -5.53 33.11
C LYS A 54 -7.98 -6.23 31.79
N LEU A 55 -7.92 -7.56 31.78
CA LEU A 55 -7.68 -8.35 30.57
C LEU A 55 -8.77 -8.20 29.52
N VAL A 56 -10.03 -8.36 29.92
CA VAL A 56 -11.14 -8.26 28.97
C VAL A 56 -11.31 -6.81 28.49
N LEU A 57 -11.01 -5.80 29.32
CA LEU A 57 -10.98 -4.39 28.89
C LEU A 57 -9.90 -4.14 27.83
N VAL A 58 -8.69 -4.69 27.98
CA VAL A 58 -7.64 -4.64 26.95
C VAL A 58 -8.08 -5.35 25.65
N LEU A 59 -8.71 -6.52 25.76
CA LEU A 59 -9.25 -7.26 24.61
C LEU A 59 -10.33 -6.46 23.87
N VAL A 60 -11.26 -5.83 24.59
CA VAL A 60 -12.32 -4.97 24.02
C VAL A 60 -11.73 -3.72 23.39
N LEU A 61 -10.71 -3.09 24.00
CA LEU A 61 -10.04 -1.92 23.46
C LEU A 61 -9.31 -2.24 22.14
N ILE A 62 -8.63 -3.39 22.06
CA ILE A 62 -7.95 -3.86 20.85
C ILE A 62 -8.95 -4.23 19.74
N ASN A 63 -10.07 -4.88 20.08
CA ASN A 63 -11.14 -5.17 19.11
C ASN A 63 -11.86 -3.90 18.62
N SER A 64 -12.16 -2.96 19.51
CA SER A 64 -12.73 -1.65 19.15
C SER A 64 -11.79 -0.86 18.22
N CYS A 65 -10.50 -0.78 18.57
CA CYS A 65 -9.48 -0.18 17.71
C CYS A 65 -9.42 -0.88 16.34
N THR A 66 -9.45 -2.20 16.31
CA THR A 66 -9.49 -2.99 15.06
C THR A 66 -10.73 -2.67 14.22
N SER A 67 -11.91 -2.55 14.84
CA SER A 67 -13.16 -2.21 14.17
C SER A 67 -13.21 -0.78 13.61
N VAL A 68 -12.37 0.14 14.11
CA VAL A 68 -12.22 1.51 13.56
C VAL A 68 -11.12 1.56 12.51
N VAL A 69 -10.01 0.85 12.72
CA VAL A 69 -8.85 0.83 11.81
C VAL A 69 -9.17 0.07 10.52
N LEU A 70 -9.97 -0.99 10.54
CA LEU A 70 -10.40 -1.70 9.31
C LEU A 70 -11.11 -0.76 8.32
N PRO A 71 -12.20 -0.04 8.67
CA PRO A 71 -12.80 0.96 7.80
C PRO A 71 -11.84 2.10 7.41
N ALA A 72 -10.98 2.56 8.32
CA ALA A 72 -10.01 3.61 8.03
C ALA A 72 -8.99 3.18 6.95
N LEU A 73 -8.50 1.93 7.01
CA LEU A 73 -7.63 1.34 5.99
C LEU A 73 -8.32 1.32 4.62
N PHE A 74 -9.61 1.00 4.55
CA PHE A 74 -10.36 1.03 3.29
C PHE A 74 -10.54 2.44 2.69
N ILE A 75 -10.60 3.49 3.53
CA ILE A 75 -10.83 4.88 3.09
C ILE A 75 -9.52 5.59 2.70
N VAL A 76 -8.42 5.31 3.42
CA VAL A 76 -7.15 6.03 3.24
C VAL A 76 -6.45 5.61 1.93
N PRO A 77 -5.90 6.57 1.13
CA PRO A 77 -5.15 6.25 -0.08
C PRO A 77 -3.86 5.46 0.24
N PHE A 78 -3.96 4.14 0.11
CA PHE A 78 -2.96 3.15 0.46
C PHE A 78 -1.54 3.39 -0.12
N LYS A 79 -0.55 3.60 0.77
CA LYS A 79 0.87 3.33 0.48
C LYS A 79 1.15 1.85 0.73
N SER A 80 1.44 1.09 -0.33
CA SER A 80 1.52 -0.39 -0.33
C SER A 80 2.46 -1.00 0.71
N TRP A 81 3.50 -0.28 1.14
CA TRP A 81 4.44 -0.74 2.16
C TRP A 81 3.97 -0.47 3.59
N LEU A 82 3.32 0.67 3.83
CA LEU A 82 2.85 1.08 5.16
C LEU A 82 1.61 0.28 5.58
N ASP A 83 0.71 0.05 4.62
CA ASP A 83 -0.50 -0.76 4.76
C ASP A 83 -0.19 -2.21 5.19
N GLY A 84 0.74 -2.88 4.50
CA GLY A 84 1.16 -4.23 4.85
C GLY A 84 1.70 -4.33 6.28
N VAL A 85 2.50 -3.36 6.73
CA VAL A 85 2.98 -3.29 8.11
C VAL A 85 1.83 -3.04 9.10
N GLN A 86 0.87 -2.18 8.77
CA GLN A 86 -0.26 -1.88 9.64
C GLN A 86 -1.20 -3.09 9.81
N VAL A 87 -1.57 -3.77 8.72
CA VAL A 87 -2.38 -5.00 8.75
C VAL A 87 -1.65 -6.12 9.50
N PHE A 88 -0.34 -6.30 9.25
CA PHE A 88 0.46 -7.31 9.94
C PHE A 88 0.61 -7.02 11.44
N SER A 89 0.79 -5.75 11.83
CA SER A 89 0.82 -5.32 13.22
C SER A 89 -0.51 -5.61 13.92
N LEU A 90 -1.66 -5.25 13.33
CA LEU A 90 -2.97 -5.59 13.88
C LEU A 90 -3.16 -7.10 14.04
N PHE A 91 -2.73 -7.89 13.04
CA PHE A 91 -2.79 -9.35 13.12
C PHE A 91 -1.94 -9.89 14.29
N LEU A 92 -0.70 -9.41 14.48
CA LEU A 92 0.14 -9.81 15.60
C LEU A 92 -0.44 -9.41 16.96
N PHE A 93 -1.03 -8.22 17.09
CA PHE A 93 -1.71 -7.81 18.32
C PHE A 93 -2.91 -8.71 18.64
N GLN A 94 -3.75 -9.02 17.65
CA GLN A 94 -4.92 -9.89 17.82
C GLN A 94 -4.56 -11.36 18.06
N LEU A 95 -3.51 -11.86 17.42
CA LEU A 95 -2.98 -13.20 17.69
C LEU A 95 -2.35 -13.27 19.08
N GLY A 96 -1.61 -12.23 19.48
CA GLY A 96 -1.00 -12.11 20.80
C GLY A 96 -2.03 -12.10 21.93
N THR A 97 -3.11 -11.32 21.81
CA THR A 97 -4.20 -11.32 22.80
C THR A 97 -4.91 -12.67 22.87
N ALA A 98 -5.21 -13.31 21.73
CA ALA A 98 -5.81 -14.63 21.70
C ALA A 98 -4.92 -15.68 22.39
N VAL A 99 -3.61 -15.68 22.11
CA VAL A 99 -2.63 -16.59 22.76
C VAL A 99 -2.49 -16.32 24.25
N ILE A 100 -2.39 -15.06 24.68
CA ILE A 100 -2.33 -14.71 26.11
C ILE A 100 -3.61 -15.17 26.82
N PHE A 101 -4.77 -15.00 26.19
CA PHE A 101 -6.04 -15.46 26.73
C PHE A 101 -6.14 -17.00 26.81
N THR A 102 -5.65 -17.73 25.80
CA THR A 102 -5.63 -19.22 25.85
C THR A 102 -4.72 -19.73 26.95
N LEU A 103 -3.57 -19.10 27.17
CA LEU A 103 -2.61 -19.45 28.23
C LEU A 103 -3.14 -19.15 29.64
N TRP A 104 -3.95 -18.10 29.83
CA TRP A 104 -4.59 -17.78 31.12
C TRP A 104 -5.96 -18.42 31.34
N SER A 105 -6.59 -18.98 30.31
CA SER A 105 -7.85 -19.74 30.41
C SER A 105 -7.90 -20.79 31.54
N PRO A 106 -6.90 -21.68 31.75
CA PRO A 106 -6.98 -22.73 32.77
C PRO A 106 -6.95 -22.23 34.21
N THR A 107 -6.48 -21.00 34.45
CA THR A 107 -6.46 -20.39 35.80
C THR A 107 -7.84 -19.94 36.30
N PHE A 108 -8.84 -19.82 35.42
CA PHE A 108 -10.20 -19.43 35.79
C PHE A 108 -11.02 -20.63 36.29
N LEU A 109 -10.70 -21.10 37.49
CA LEU A 109 -11.49 -22.11 38.19
C LEU A 109 -12.84 -21.52 38.63
N CYS A 110 -13.94 -22.05 38.12
CA CYS A 110 -15.29 -21.66 38.55
C CYS A 110 -15.48 -22.05 40.04
N PRO A 111 -15.79 -21.11 40.96
CA PRO A 111 -15.99 -21.44 42.37
C PRO A 111 -17.16 -22.42 42.52
N GLY A 112 -16.91 -23.53 43.22
CA GLY A 112 -17.54 -24.83 42.99
C GLY A 112 -19.01 -25.03 43.40
N GLN A 113 -19.85 -24.00 43.41
CA GLN A 113 -21.28 -24.10 43.77
C GLN A 113 -22.25 -23.51 42.73
N ALA A 114 -21.80 -22.67 41.78
CA ALA A 114 -22.66 -22.11 40.74
C ALA A 114 -22.45 -22.82 39.39
N THR A 115 -23.42 -23.65 38.97
CA THR A 115 -23.59 -24.27 37.63
C THR A 115 -22.32 -24.36 36.76
N THR A 116 -21.50 -25.38 37.01
CA THR A 116 -20.20 -25.60 36.35
C THR A 116 -20.28 -25.64 34.82
N THR A 117 -21.42 -26.06 34.26
CA THR A 117 -21.74 -26.06 32.84
C THR A 117 -21.76 -24.66 32.22
N THR A 118 -22.51 -23.73 32.83
CA THR A 118 -22.72 -22.36 32.33
C THR A 118 -21.40 -21.57 32.31
N CYS A 119 -20.64 -21.64 33.40
CA CYS A 119 -19.34 -20.97 33.52
C CYS A 119 -18.34 -21.44 32.44
N ARG A 120 -18.28 -22.76 32.19
CA ARG A 120 -17.44 -23.35 31.14
C ARG A 120 -17.88 -22.92 29.74
N GLN A 121 -19.19 -22.91 29.47
CA GLN A 121 -19.74 -22.56 28.16
C GLN A 121 -19.39 -21.12 27.76
N ILE A 122 -19.48 -20.15 28.69
CA ILE A 122 -19.14 -18.75 28.42
C ILE A 122 -17.62 -18.56 28.23
N ASN A 123 -16.78 -19.27 28.99
CA ASN A 123 -15.33 -19.21 28.74
C ASN A 123 -14.98 -19.77 27.36
N VAL A 124 -15.71 -20.76 26.86
CA VAL A 124 -15.56 -21.28 25.49
C VAL A 124 -16.13 -20.31 24.43
N SER A 125 -17.25 -19.61 24.67
CA SER A 125 -17.75 -18.59 23.72
C SER A 125 -16.77 -17.45 23.54
N ILE A 126 -16.21 -16.91 24.62
CA ILE A 126 -15.18 -15.86 24.59
C ILE A 126 -13.92 -16.37 23.89
N LEU A 127 -13.49 -17.61 24.19
CA LEU A 127 -12.34 -18.23 23.53
C LEU A 127 -12.56 -18.31 22.02
N VAL A 128 -13.61 -19.00 21.56
CA VAL A 128 -13.95 -19.15 20.13
C VAL A 128 -14.08 -17.78 19.47
N GLY A 129 -14.73 -16.83 20.14
CA GLY A 129 -14.87 -15.46 19.68
C GLY A 129 -13.55 -14.73 19.44
N SER A 130 -12.60 -14.86 20.36
CA SER A 130 -11.26 -14.27 20.21
C SER A 130 -10.48 -14.83 19.02
N TRP A 131 -10.84 -16.01 18.49
CA TRP A 131 -10.25 -16.58 17.27
C TRP A 131 -10.93 -16.14 15.96
N VAL A 132 -12.15 -15.59 16.00
CA VAL A 132 -12.87 -15.14 14.79
C VAL A 132 -12.13 -13.95 14.13
N THR A 133 -11.76 -12.93 14.90
CA THR A 133 -11.06 -11.75 14.38
C THR A 133 -9.71 -12.09 13.73
N PRO A 134 -8.77 -12.81 14.38
CA PRO A 134 -7.49 -13.17 13.76
C PRO A 134 -7.63 -14.17 12.61
N THR A 135 -8.59 -15.11 12.63
CA THR A 135 -8.79 -16.00 11.46
C THR A 135 -9.33 -15.25 10.24
N LEU A 136 -10.23 -14.27 10.44
CA LEU A 136 -10.73 -13.43 9.35
C LEU A 136 -9.64 -12.50 8.78
N LEU A 137 -8.79 -11.92 9.64
CA LEU A 137 -7.59 -11.19 9.23
C LEU A 137 -6.59 -12.09 8.47
N LEU A 138 -6.40 -13.34 8.89
CA LEU A 138 -5.53 -14.31 8.22
C LEU A 138 -6.05 -14.64 6.81
N VAL A 139 -7.35 -14.93 6.67
CA VAL A 139 -7.98 -15.19 5.36
C VAL A 139 -7.84 -13.98 4.43
N TYR A 140 -8.04 -12.77 4.95
CA TYR A 140 -7.83 -11.53 4.18
C TYR A 140 -6.36 -11.38 3.74
N ALA A 141 -5.40 -11.57 4.65
CA ALA A 141 -3.97 -11.47 4.36
C ALA A 141 -3.51 -12.52 3.34
N VAL A 142 -3.97 -13.77 3.45
CA VAL A 142 -3.69 -14.84 2.48
C VAL A 142 -4.31 -14.53 1.12
N GLY A 143 -5.56 -14.07 1.06
CA GLY A 143 -6.20 -13.64 -0.18
C GLY A 143 -5.43 -12.53 -0.89
N TRP A 144 -4.98 -11.52 -0.13
CA TRP A 144 -4.19 -10.41 -0.65
C TRP A 144 -2.80 -10.86 -1.13
N ALA A 145 -2.13 -11.73 -0.37
CA ALA A 145 -0.85 -12.33 -0.76
C ALA A 145 -0.95 -13.18 -2.04
N VAL A 146 -2.03 -13.96 -2.20
CA VAL A 146 -2.31 -14.73 -3.42
C VAL A 146 -2.53 -13.81 -4.62
N LEU A 147 -3.26 -12.71 -4.45
CA LEU A 147 -3.46 -11.71 -5.52
C LEU A 147 -2.15 -11.05 -5.93
N LEU A 148 -1.31 -10.64 -4.98
CA LEU A 148 0.03 -10.12 -5.27
C LEU A 148 0.91 -11.16 -5.99
N PHE A 149 0.92 -12.40 -5.51
CA PHE A 149 1.73 -13.47 -6.08
C PHE A 149 1.33 -13.80 -7.53
N ARG A 150 0.02 -13.84 -7.81
CA ARG A 150 -0.49 -13.99 -9.18
C ARG A 150 -0.10 -12.80 -10.05
N ASN A 151 -0.25 -11.57 -9.56
CA ASN A 151 0.12 -10.37 -10.31
C ASN A 151 1.63 -10.33 -10.61
N TRP A 152 2.48 -10.68 -9.65
CA TRP A 152 3.94 -10.75 -9.85
C TRP A 152 4.33 -11.81 -10.89
N ARG A 153 3.69 -12.99 -10.88
CA ARG A 153 3.86 -14.00 -11.93
C ARG A 153 3.50 -13.49 -13.32
N HIS A 154 2.43 -12.71 -13.46
CA HIS A 154 2.05 -12.13 -14.75
C HIS A 154 2.99 -10.98 -15.19
N ALA A 155 3.42 -10.14 -14.26
CA ALA A 155 4.38 -9.07 -14.55
C ALA A 155 5.72 -9.61 -15.08
N GLY A 156 6.22 -10.70 -14.49
CA GLY A 156 7.47 -11.34 -14.92
C GLY A 156 7.49 -11.87 -16.36
N VAL A 157 6.32 -12.12 -16.97
CA VAL A 157 6.21 -12.56 -18.37
C VAL A 157 6.37 -11.39 -19.36
N LEU A 158 6.01 -10.17 -18.95
CA LEU A 158 6.14 -8.96 -19.76
C LEU A 158 7.48 -8.23 -19.58
N THR A 159 8.28 -8.64 -18.60
CA THR A 159 9.65 -8.13 -18.37
C THR A 159 10.73 -9.14 -18.75
N LEU A 160 10.46 -10.02 -19.72
CA LEU A 160 11.55 -10.46 -20.58
C LEU A 160 11.86 -9.25 -21.48
N PRO A 161 12.98 -8.52 -21.29
CA PRO A 161 13.29 -7.42 -22.17
C PRO A 161 13.37 -7.98 -23.59
N GLU A 162 12.78 -7.28 -24.57
CA GLU A 162 12.80 -7.65 -25.98
C GLU A 162 14.22 -7.45 -26.55
N LYS A 163 15.12 -8.31 -26.07
CA LYS A 163 16.54 -8.32 -26.32
C LYS A 163 16.78 -9.39 -27.38
N ARG A 164 17.03 -8.92 -28.61
CA ARG A 164 17.27 -9.66 -29.86
C ARG A 164 16.02 -10.01 -30.67
N GLN A 165 15.58 -9.03 -31.46
CA GLN A 165 15.38 -9.12 -32.93
C GLN A 165 14.96 -7.70 -33.37
N SER A 166 15.78 -6.85 -33.96
CA SER A 166 16.80 -7.17 -34.96
C SER A 166 17.92 -6.11 -34.98
N GLU A 167 19.14 -6.50 -34.59
CA GLU A 167 20.34 -5.84 -35.12
C GLU A 167 20.56 -6.35 -36.54
N LEU A 168 19.90 -5.73 -37.51
CA LEU A 168 20.38 -5.75 -38.89
C LEU A 168 21.41 -4.62 -39.02
N PRO A 169 22.68 -4.91 -39.34
CA PRO A 169 23.67 -3.87 -39.57
C PRO A 169 23.28 -3.14 -40.85
N MET A 170 22.59 -2.00 -40.71
CA MET A 170 22.20 -1.18 -41.85
C MET A 170 23.45 -0.51 -42.40
N MET A 171 23.95 -1.12 -43.47
CA MET A 171 25.11 -0.70 -44.25
C MET A 171 24.95 0.78 -44.64
N SER A 172 25.75 1.65 -44.03
CA SER A 172 25.73 3.08 -44.34
C SER A 172 26.25 3.30 -45.76
N PRO A 173 25.50 3.99 -46.64
CA PRO A 173 26.01 4.30 -47.99
C PRO A 173 27.24 5.21 -47.89
N PRO A 174 28.18 5.11 -48.85
CA PRO A 174 29.39 5.94 -48.87
C PRO A 174 29.03 7.42 -49.08
N PRO A 175 29.80 8.37 -48.51
CA PRO A 175 29.58 9.80 -48.74
C PRO A 175 30.09 10.22 -50.12
N ASP A 176 29.21 10.82 -50.92
CA ASP A 176 29.56 11.40 -52.22
C ASP A 176 30.47 12.63 -52.06
N PRO A 177 31.63 12.69 -52.74
CA PRO A 177 32.54 13.82 -52.66
C PRO A 177 32.40 14.77 -53.88
N GLU A 178 31.38 15.65 -53.94
CA GLU A 178 31.48 16.91 -54.72
C GLU A 178 30.33 17.92 -54.46
N SER A 179 30.60 19.21 -54.77
CA SER A 179 29.81 20.45 -54.51
C SER A 179 29.93 21.04 -53.08
N ARG A 180 30.84 21.96 -52.75
CA ARG A 180 31.55 23.05 -53.47
C ARG A 180 30.64 24.20 -53.95
N MET A 181 30.97 25.41 -53.48
CA MET A 181 30.32 26.74 -53.72
C MET A 181 28.93 26.90 -53.07
N GLY A 182 28.56 28.03 -52.44
CA GLY A 182 29.27 29.30 -52.20
C GLY A 182 28.30 30.38 -51.67
N SER A 183 28.78 31.63 -51.48
CA SER A 183 28.01 32.83 -51.05
C SER A 183 27.62 32.86 -49.54
N LEU A 184 28.20 33.72 -48.68
CA LEU A 184 28.20 35.20 -48.60
C LEU A 184 26.91 35.84 -48.02
N SER A 185 26.90 35.98 -46.68
CA SER A 185 27.01 37.28 -45.97
C SER A 185 25.81 38.23 -45.71
N ILE A 186 25.86 38.85 -44.52
CA ILE A 186 25.26 40.14 -44.01
C ILE A 186 23.75 40.18 -43.57
N PRO A 187 23.21 41.22 -42.86
CA PRO A 187 22.83 41.05 -41.44
C PRO A 187 21.50 41.71 -40.96
N SER A 188 21.31 41.78 -39.63
CA SER A 188 20.62 42.83 -38.84
C SER A 188 19.08 42.92 -38.79
N GLY A 189 18.59 43.28 -37.59
CA GLY A 189 17.18 43.53 -37.22
C GLY A 189 16.91 42.97 -35.82
N ILE A 190 17.27 43.66 -34.72
CA ILE A 190 16.58 44.84 -34.16
C ILE A 190 15.06 44.63 -34.15
N PHE A 191 14.53 44.21 -33.00
CA PHE A 191 13.16 44.54 -32.61
C PHE A 191 13.07 44.63 -31.07
N ASP A 192 12.95 45.86 -30.57
CA ASP A 192 12.62 46.12 -29.17
C ASP A 192 11.17 45.70 -28.88
N GLY A 193 10.96 45.03 -27.74
CA GLY A 193 9.67 44.49 -27.35
C GLY A 193 9.53 44.46 -25.83
N ALA A 194 9.40 45.65 -25.22
CA ALA A 194 9.28 45.79 -23.78
C ALA A 194 7.99 45.15 -23.24
N ALA A 195 8.13 44.32 -22.20
CA ALA A 195 7.03 43.83 -21.37
C ALA A 195 7.39 44.06 -19.88
N PRO A 196 6.43 44.48 -19.03
CA PRO A 196 6.72 45.01 -17.69
C PRO A 196 7.03 43.94 -16.63
N PRO A 197 7.78 44.31 -15.57
CA PRO A 197 8.13 43.40 -14.48
C PRO A 197 6.97 43.13 -13.52
N LEU A 198 6.78 41.86 -13.13
CA LEU A 198 5.88 41.45 -12.05
C LEU A 198 6.60 41.46 -10.68
N PRO A 199 5.89 41.67 -9.57
CA PRO A 199 6.49 41.95 -8.27
C PRO A 199 7.09 40.71 -7.58
N PRO A 200 8.09 40.90 -6.70
CA PRO A 200 8.71 39.81 -5.95
C PRO A 200 7.79 39.27 -4.85
N GLN A 201 7.63 37.94 -4.77
CA GLN A 201 7.03 37.30 -3.61
C GLN A 201 8.04 37.13 -2.47
N SER A 202 7.59 37.45 -1.27
CA SER A 202 8.38 37.50 -0.04
C SER A 202 8.80 36.11 0.45
N SER A 203 10.10 35.85 0.50
CA SER A 203 10.67 34.70 1.21
C SER A 203 11.28 35.15 2.55
N THR A 204 10.74 34.65 3.67
CA THR A 204 11.18 35.00 5.03
C THR A 204 11.52 33.74 5.85
N GLY A 205 12.69 33.75 6.52
CA GLY A 205 13.19 32.65 7.39
C GLY A 205 14.10 31.67 6.63
N LEU A 206 15.43 31.56 6.82
CA LEU A 206 16.30 31.78 8.00
C LEU A 206 15.92 30.80 9.15
N PHE A 207 16.78 29.89 9.64
CA PHE A 207 18.24 29.95 9.82
C PHE A 207 19.00 28.62 9.56
N THR A 208 20.32 28.76 9.33
CA THR A 208 21.48 27.85 9.57
C THR A 208 21.27 26.65 10.51
N SER A 209 21.97 25.50 10.46
CA SER A 209 23.36 25.19 10.07
C SER A 209 23.53 23.64 9.94
N ASN A 210 24.67 22.97 9.66
CA ASN A 210 26.08 23.36 9.45
C ASN A 210 26.81 22.33 8.51
N SER A 211 28.12 22.46 8.34
CA SER A 211 29.08 21.56 7.66
C SER A 211 30.07 20.93 8.68
N PRO A 212 31.16 20.18 8.35
CA PRO A 212 31.55 19.43 7.13
C PRO A 212 32.09 17.98 7.37
N LYS A 213 32.26 17.14 6.32
CA LYS A 213 33.56 16.49 5.90
C LYS A 213 33.46 15.22 5.01
N HIS A 214 34.06 15.33 3.81
CA HIS A 214 35.08 14.44 3.21
C HIS A 214 34.92 12.90 3.14
N LYS A 215 34.74 12.39 1.90
CA LYS A 215 35.64 11.51 1.10
C LYS A 215 34.87 11.06 -0.17
N SER A 216 35.29 11.35 -1.42
CA SER A 216 36.30 10.64 -2.25
C SER A 216 36.18 9.11 -2.18
N SER A 217 36.04 8.32 -3.25
CA SER A 217 36.07 8.52 -4.73
C SER A 217 35.00 7.56 -5.34
N SER A 218 34.70 7.47 -6.63
CA SER A 218 35.59 7.33 -7.81
C SER A 218 34.87 7.70 -9.11
N GLU A 219 35.64 7.91 -10.18
CA GLU A 219 35.12 8.07 -11.54
C GLU A 219 34.29 6.88 -12.02
N GLU A 220 33.21 7.14 -12.77
CA GLU A 220 33.03 6.44 -14.05
C GLU A 220 32.38 7.38 -15.07
N ASP A 221 33.12 7.68 -16.14
CA ASP A 221 32.70 8.53 -17.24
C ASP A 221 31.66 7.84 -18.13
N ARG A 222 30.52 8.49 -18.39
CA ARG A 222 29.82 8.35 -19.68
C ARG A 222 28.78 9.44 -19.99
N SER A 223 29.25 10.38 -20.80
CA SER A 223 28.53 11.04 -21.89
C SER A 223 27.77 10.03 -22.78
N THR A 224 26.69 10.34 -23.53
CA THR A 224 26.08 11.63 -23.91
C THR A 224 24.66 11.42 -24.51
N THR A 225 24.04 12.53 -24.93
CA THR A 225 23.04 12.63 -26.02
C THR A 225 21.55 12.44 -25.68
N ARG A 226 20.88 13.58 -25.45
CA ARG A 226 19.43 13.72 -25.73
C ARG A 226 19.17 13.55 -27.23
N SER A 227 18.25 12.68 -27.62
CA SER A 227 17.66 12.67 -28.97
C SER A 227 16.15 12.79 -28.89
N SER A 228 15.58 13.65 -29.72
CA SER A 228 14.15 13.97 -29.77
C SER A 228 13.40 12.97 -30.66
N ALA A 229 12.73 11.99 -30.06
CA ALA A 229 11.89 11.05 -30.78
C ALA A 229 10.53 11.69 -31.12
N ARG A 230 10.38 12.24 -32.33
CA ARG A 230 9.08 12.68 -32.86
C ARG A 230 8.16 11.47 -33.08
N LEU A 231 6.92 11.58 -32.59
CA LEU A 231 5.86 10.61 -32.80
C LEU A 231 5.46 10.51 -34.29
N SER A 232 5.56 9.30 -34.85
CA SER A 232 4.71 8.84 -35.96
C SER A 232 4.27 7.41 -35.67
N LYS A 233 3.06 7.24 -35.13
CA LYS A 233 2.46 5.91 -34.92
C LYS A 233 1.79 5.44 -36.22
N PRO A 234 2.12 4.26 -36.76
CA PRO A 234 1.41 3.71 -37.91
C PRO A 234 -0.02 3.30 -37.54
N ILE A 235 -0.94 3.46 -38.48
CA ILE A 235 -2.36 3.12 -38.32
C ILE A 235 -2.53 1.59 -38.49
N PRO A 236 -3.30 0.90 -37.63
CA PRO A 236 -3.47 -0.55 -37.68
C PRO A 236 -4.30 -1.03 -38.87
N LYS A 237 -3.96 -2.21 -39.40
CA LYS A 237 -4.41 -2.74 -40.71
C LYS A 237 -5.88 -3.16 -40.86
N TRP A 238 -6.74 -3.03 -39.85
CA TRP A 238 -8.14 -3.51 -39.89
C TRP A 238 -9.12 -2.55 -40.61
N PHE A 239 -8.59 -1.73 -41.52
CA PHE A 239 -9.34 -0.75 -42.32
C PHE A 239 -9.39 -1.11 -43.82
N TYR A 240 -8.96 -2.31 -44.19
CA TYR A 240 -9.00 -2.90 -45.53
C TYR A 240 -9.65 -4.28 -45.47
#